data_AF-A0A2U1L025-F1
#
_entry.id   AF-A0A2U1L025-F1
#
_cell.length_a   1.000
_cell.length_b   1.000
_cell.length_c   1.000
_cell.angle_alpha   90.00
_cell.angle_beta   90.00
_cell.angle_gamma   90.00
#
_symmetry.space_group_name_H-M   'P 1'
#
loop_
_entity.id
_entity.type
_entity.pdbx_description
1 polymer ?
#
loop_
_entity_poly.entity_id
_entity_poly.type
_entity_poly.pdbx_seq_one_letter_code
_entity_poly.pdbx_strand_id
1 'polypeptide(L)'
;MTGLADLAIMANSASLRQMMRVMFEQDNERDFKLVQETHTMCQELCDRIKQRAEVIKELENLSIIGLARESVKLLKEMQDADLAKTRGMMKLISQTQLRVLKKISFVVQLGKK
;
A
#
# COMPACT_ATOMS: atom_id res chain seq x y z
N MET A 1 -35.87 2.18 36.98
CA MET A 1 -35.42 0.78 37.08
C MET A 1 -35.21 0.27 35.67
N THR A 2 -33.97 -0.08 35.31
CA THR A 2 -33.68 -0.83 34.08
C THR A 2 -34.13 -2.28 34.26
N GLY A 3 -34.91 -2.80 33.32
CA GLY A 3 -35.42 -4.17 33.37
C GLY A 3 -34.38 -5.21 32.96
N LEU A 4 -34.61 -6.48 33.31
CA LEU A 4 -33.79 -7.62 32.86
C LEU A 4 -33.61 -7.67 31.33
N ALA A 5 -34.64 -7.29 30.57
CA ALA A 5 -34.58 -7.19 29.12
C ALA A 5 -33.60 -6.10 28.64
N ASP A 6 -33.59 -4.93 29.30
CA ASP A 6 -32.68 -3.83 28.96
C ASP A 6 -31.22 -4.22 29.22
N LEU A 7 -30.96 -4.95 30.33
CA LEU A 7 -29.64 -5.48 30.64
C LEU A 7 -29.15 -6.48 29.59
N ALA A 8 -30.01 -7.39 29.12
CA ALA A 8 -29.66 -8.35 28.07
C ALA A 8 -29.35 -7.65 26.73
N ILE A 9 -30.12 -6.62 26.36
CA ILE A 9 -29.87 -5.81 25.15
C ILE A 9 -28.53 -5.07 25.26
N MET A 10 -28.24 -4.46 26.41
CA MET A 10 -26.97 -3.76 26.63
C MET A 10 -25.77 -4.71 26.59
N ALA A 11 -25.86 -5.88 27.20
CA ALA A 11 -24.82 -6.90 27.16
C ALA A 11 -24.54 -7.39 25.73
N ASN A 12 -25.59 -7.66 24.96
CA ASN A 12 -25.47 -8.04 23.55
C ASN A 12 -24.85 -6.91 22.70
N SER A 13 -25.22 -5.66 22.96
CA SER A 13 -24.60 -4.49 22.30
C SER A 13 -23.13 -4.30 22.66
N ALA A 14 -22.73 -4.56 23.90
CA ALA A 14 -21.32 -4.50 24.32
C ALA A 14 -20.50 -5.60 23.65
N SER A 15 -21.00 -6.84 23.63
CA SER A 15 -20.36 -7.98 22.97
C SER A 15 -20.15 -7.72 21.47
N LEU A 16 -21.19 -7.25 20.77
CA LEU A 16 -21.09 -6.90 19.35
C LEU A 16 -20.04 -5.81 19.09
N ARG A 17 -20.00 -4.76 19.91
CA ARG A 17 -19.00 -3.68 19.78
C ARG A 17 -17.58 -4.20 19.96
N GLN A 18 -17.36 -5.07 20.94
CA GLN A 18 -16.06 -5.67 21.18
C GLN A 18 -15.62 -6.56 20.01
N MET A 19 -16.52 -7.40 19.50
CA MET A 19 -16.24 -8.25 18.34
C MET A 19 -15.85 -7.43 17.11
N MET A 20 -16.63 -6.38 16.80
CA MET A 20 -16.35 -5.50 15.67
C MET A 20 -15.03 -4.76 15.82
N ARG A 21 -14.69 -4.30 17.04
CA ARG A 21 -13.40 -3.67 17.33
C ARG A 21 -12.24 -4.60 17.01
N VAL A 22 -12.23 -5.80 17.58
CA VAL A 22 -11.15 -6.77 17.40
C VAL A 22 -10.98 -7.14 15.93
N MET A 23 -12.09 -7.38 15.20
CA MET A 23 -12.02 -7.68 13.77
C MET A 23 -11.36 -6.56 12.97
N PHE A 24 -11.72 -5.30 13.20
CA PHE A 24 -11.16 -4.18 12.45
C PHE A 24 -9.72 -3.84 12.85
N GLU A 25 -9.34 -4.02 14.12
CA GLU A 25 -7.96 -3.86 14.57
C GLU A 25 -7.04 -4.88 13.90
N GLN A 26 -7.44 -6.16 13.87
CA GLN A 26 -6.69 -7.22 13.19
C GLN A 26 -6.58 -6.97 11.68
N ASP A 27 -7.67 -6.53 11.06
CA ASP A 27 -7.69 -6.24 9.63
C ASP A 27 -6.81 -5.02 9.28
N ASN A 28 -6.76 -4.00 10.16
CA ASN A 28 -5.82 -2.89 10.02
C ASN A 28 -4.36 -3.33 10.16
N GLU A 29 -4.04 -4.22 11.09
CA GLU A 29 -2.68 -4.74 11.24
C GLU A 29 -2.19 -5.42 9.95
N ARG A 30 -3.06 -6.22 9.31
CA ARG A 30 -2.74 -6.85 8.02
C ARG A 30 -2.57 -5.83 6.91
N ASP A 31 -3.45 -4.84 6.83
CA ASP A 31 -3.34 -3.76 5.83
C ASP A 31 -2.05 -2.94 6.00
N PHE A 32 -1.62 -2.68 7.24
CA PHE A 32 -0.35 -2.00 7.49
C PHE A 32 0.85 -2.82 7.01
N LYS A 33 0.86 -4.14 7.25
CA LYS A 33 1.91 -5.04 6.73
C LYS A 33 1.93 -5.02 5.21
N LEU A 34 0.77 -5.12 4.56
CA LEU A 34 0.65 -5.05 3.10
C LEU A 34 1.20 -3.72 2.54
N VAL A 35 0.87 -2.59 3.19
CA VAL A 35 1.39 -1.27 2.79
C VAL A 35 2.91 -1.22 2.92
N GLN A 36 3.46 -1.75 4.03
CA GLN A 36 4.90 -1.77 4.27
C GLN A 36 5.63 -2.63 3.22
N GLU A 37 5.16 -3.84 2.95
CA GLU A 37 5.73 -4.74 1.94
C GLU A 37 5.66 -4.11 0.54
N THR A 38 4.52 -3.52 0.19
CA THR A 38 4.35 -2.82 -1.10
C THR A 38 5.30 -1.63 -1.22
N HIS A 39 5.50 -0.88 -0.14
CA HIS A 39 6.44 0.24 -0.10
C HIS A 39 7.88 -0.23 -0.31
N THR A 40 8.30 -1.34 0.31
CA THR A 40 9.63 -1.94 0.10
C THR A 40 9.83 -2.32 -1.37
N MET A 41 8.84 -2.98 -1.99
CA MET A 41 8.90 -3.32 -3.43
C MET A 41 8.99 -2.07 -4.33
N CYS A 42 8.25 -1.00 -4.01
CA CYS A 42 8.37 0.28 -4.69
C CYS A 42 9.79 0.85 -4.61
N GLN A 43 10.40 0.79 -3.42
CA GLN A 43 11.73 1.32 -3.19
C GLN A 43 12.78 0.58 -4.04
N GLU A 44 12.73 -0.75 -4.06
CA GLU A 44 13.62 -1.58 -4.90
C GLU A 44 13.48 -1.23 -6.40
N LEU A 45 12.25 -1.05 -6.89
CA LEU A 45 12.02 -0.63 -8.28
C LEU A 45 12.60 0.77 -8.54
N CYS A 46 12.41 1.72 -7.63
CA CYS A 46 12.96 3.06 -7.75
C CYS A 46 14.49 3.05 -7.81
N ASP A 47 15.15 2.22 -7.00
CA ASP A 47 16.61 2.15 -6.99
C ASP A 47 17.15 1.48 -8.27
N ARG A 48 16.47 0.45 -8.79
CA ARG A 48 16.77 -0.13 -10.10
C ARG A 48 16.60 0.88 -11.24
N ILE A 49 15.57 1.72 -11.18
CA ILE A 49 15.33 2.78 -12.17
C ILE A 49 16.48 3.80 -12.14
N LYS A 50 16.94 4.22 -10.96
CA LYS A 50 18.07 5.17 -10.83
C LYS A 50 19.36 4.59 -11.41
N GLN A 51 19.71 3.35 -11.03
CA GLN A 51 20.89 2.66 -11.56
C GLN A 51 20.81 2.52 -13.08
N ARG A 52 19.64 2.17 -13.61
CA ARG A 52 19.44 2.06 -15.06
C ARG A 52 19.60 3.40 -15.78
N ALA A 53 19.14 4.50 -15.18
CA ALA A 53 19.28 5.83 -15.76
C ALA A 53 20.76 6.25 -15.89
N GLU A 54 21.62 5.87 -14.93
CA GLU A 54 23.07 6.08 -15.01
C GLU A 54 23.69 5.30 -16.17
N VAL A 55 23.35 4.02 -16.31
CA VAL A 55 23.82 3.17 -17.42
C VAL A 55 23.36 3.71 -18.78
N ILE A 56 22.09 4.15 -18.89
CA ILE A 56 21.58 4.75 -20.12
C ILE A 56 22.42 5.97 -20.51
N LYS A 57 22.73 6.84 -19.55
CA LYS A 57 23.54 8.05 -19.79
C LYS A 57 24.94 7.71 -20.28
N GLU A 58 25.57 6.66 -19.75
CA GLU A 58 26.88 6.19 -20.21
C GLU A 58 26.82 5.65 -21.65
N LEU A 59 25.80 4.83 -21.96
CA LEU A 59 25.63 4.26 -23.29
C LEU A 59 25.26 5.30 -24.36
N GLU A 60 24.54 6.36 -23.98
CA GLU A 60 24.23 7.47 -24.88
C GLU A 60 25.49 8.20 -25.37
N ASN A 61 26.57 8.21 -24.58
CA ASN A 61 27.87 8.74 -25.01
C ASN A 61 28.56 7.87 -26.08
N LEU A 62 28.12 6.62 -26.25
CA LEU A 62 28.63 5.66 -27.24
C LEU A 62 27.69 5.51 -28.46
N SER A 63 26.83 6.49 -28.71
CA SER A 63 25.70 6.45 -29.67
C SER A 63 26.04 6.16 -31.14
N ILE A 64 27.32 6.19 -31.51
CA ILE A 64 27.84 5.79 -32.83
C ILE A 64 27.82 4.26 -33.00
N ILE A 65 27.88 3.51 -31.90
CA ILE A 65 27.85 2.05 -31.88
C ILE A 65 26.40 1.58 -31.96
N GLY A 66 26.06 0.80 -33.00
CA GLY A 66 24.70 0.27 -33.21
C GLY A 66 24.16 -0.50 -32.00
N LEU A 67 24.99 -1.38 -31.42
CA LEU A 67 24.65 -2.13 -30.21
C LEU A 67 24.32 -1.22 -29.01
N ALA A 68 25.05 -0.10 -28.82
CA ALA A 68 24.78 0.83 -27.74
C ALA A 68 23.40 1.49 -27.91
N ARG A 69 23.02 1.83 -29.14
CA ARG A 69 21.71 2.41 -29.45
C ARG A 69 20.57 1.42 -29.17
N GLU A 70 20.72 0.17 -29.60
CA GLU A 70 19.72 -0.89 -29.33
C GLU A 70 19.58 -1.16 -27.83
N SER A 71 20.71 -1.19 -27.11
CA SER A 71 20.74 -1.36 -25.65
C SER A 71 20.02 -0.23 -24.93
N VAL A 72 20.28 1.04 -25.30
CA VAL A 72 19.59 2.21 -24.72
C VAL A 72 18.09 2.12 -24.95
N LYS A 73 17.65 1.72 -26.15
CA LYS A 73 16.22 1.56 -26.46
C LYS A 73 15.57 0.54 -25.52
N LEU A 74 16.17 -0.64 -25.39
CA LEU A 74 15.67 -1.70 -24.51
C LEU A 74 15.63 -1.25 -23.04
N LEU A 75 16.69 -0.59 -22.57
CA LEU A 75 16.76 -0.11 -21.19
C LEU A 75 15.68 0.95 -20.89
N LYS A 76 15.38 1.84 -21.84
CA LYS A 76 14.28 2.81 -21.70
C LYS A 76 12.92 2.13 -21.64
N GLU A 77 12.67 1.14 -22.50
CA GLU A 77 11.43 0.34 -22.47
C GLU A 77 11.25 -0.38 -21.11
N MET A 78 12.32 -0.98 -20.59
CA MET A 78 12.31 -1.60 -19.25
C MET A 78 12.07 -0.57 -18.14
N GLN A 79 12.66 0.62 -18.24
CA GLN A 79 12.47 1.70 -17.29
C GLN A 79 11.01 2.17 -17.24
N ASP A 80 10.39 2.36 -18.39
CA ASP A 80 8.99 2.79 -18.49
C ASP A 80 8.04 1.74 -17.90
N ALA A 81 8.31 0.46 -18.13
CA ALA A 81 7.55 -0.65 -17.54
C ALA A 81 7.68 -0.67 -16.00
N ASP A 82 8.88 -0.49 -15.46
CA ASP A 82 9.09 -0.44 -14.01
C ASP A 82 8.44 0.81 -13.40
N LEU A 83 8.52 1.98 -14.05
CA LEU A 83 7.82 3.20 -13.63
C LEU A 83 6.30 3.01 -13.57
N ALA A 84 5.72 2.33 -14.57
CA ALA A 84 4.29 2.01 -14.58
C ALA A 84 3.90 1.11 -13.39
N LYS A 85 4.73 0.10 -13.06
CA LYS A 85 4.53 -0.75 -11.87
C LYS A 85 4.59 0.06 -10.58
N THR A 86 5.60 0.92 -10.41
CA THR A 86 5.72 1.78 -9.22
C THR A 86 4.49 2.67 -9.03
N ARG A 87 3.96 3.26 -10.11
CA ARG A 87 2.71 4.05 -10.05
C ARG A 87 1.52 3.18 -9.60
N GLY A 88 1.41 1.96 -10.12
CA GLY A 88 0.37 1.01 -9.71
C GLY A 88 0.45 0.65 -8.23
N MET A 89 1.64 0.36 -7.73
CA MET A 89 1.89 0.04 -6.32
C MET A 89 1.60 1.24 -5.40
N MET A 90 2.00 2.47 -5.79
CA MET A 90 1.66 3.69 -5.03
C MET A 90 0.16 3.94 -4.95
N LYS A 91 -0.59 3.62 -6.02
CA LYS A 91 -2.05 3.67 -6.02
C LYS A 91 -2.64 2.64 -5.04
N LEU A 92 -2.12 1.41 -5.03
CA LEU A 92 -2.54 0.37 -4.08
C LEU A 92 -2.31 0.82 -2.63
N ILE A 93 -1.11 1.32 -2.31
CA ILE A 93 -0.78 1.87 -0.99
C ILE A 93 -1.80 2.92 -0.57
N SER A 94 -2.06 3.90 -1.44
CA SER A 94 -3.00 5.01 -1.15
C SER A 94 -4.42 4.49 -0.89
N GLN A 95 -4.89 3.53 -1.70
CA GLN A 95 -6.21 2.93 -1.53
C GLN A 95 -6.34 2.15 -0.22
N THR A 96 -5.32 1.38 0.15
CA THR A 96 -5.29 0.63 1.40
C THR A 96 -5.26 1.56 2.60
N GLN A 97 -4.42 2.59 2.59
CA GLN A 97 -4.36 3.60 3.67
C GLN A 97 -5.71 4.31 3.87
N LEU A 98 -6.43 4.64 2.80
CA LEU A 98 -7.78 5.22 2.90
C LEU A 98 -8.77 4.27 3.59
N ARG A 99 -8.69 2.95 3.33
CA ARG A 99 -9.54 1.95 4.00
C ARG A 99 -9.18 1.80 5.47
N VAL A 100 -7.89 1.80 5.79
CA VAL A 100 -7.39 1.79 7.18
C VAL A 100 -7.94 2.99 7.96
N LEU A 101 -7.88 4.19 7.41
CA LEU A 101 -8.42 5.39 8.07
C LEU A 101 -9.94 5.29 8.34
N LYS A 102 -10.70 4.72 7.40
CA LYS A 102 -12.14 4.46 7.59
C LYS A 102 -12.37 3.48 8.74
N LYS A 103 -11.60 2.40 8.81
CA LYS A 103 -11.68 1.40 9.89
C LYS A 103 -11.31 1.99 11.24
N ILE A 104 -10.23 2.78 11.32
CA ILE A 104 -9.82 3.50 12.54
C ILE A 104 -10.95 4.43 13.02
N SER A 105 -11.53 5.23 12.11
CA SER A 105 -12.64 6.13 12.44
C SER A 105 -13.83 5.36 13.03
N PHE A 106 -14.19 4.22 12.44
CA PHE A 106 -15.26 3.37 12.95
C PHE A 106 -14.94 2.78 14.32
N VAL A 107 -13.73 2.26 14.54
CA VAL A 107 -13.30 1.73 15.85
C VAL A 107 -13.37 2.80 16.94
N VAL A 108 -12.94 4.04 16.63
CA VAL A 108 -13.05 5.17 17.54
C VAL A 108 -14.52 5.47 17.89
N GLN A 109 -15.44 5.39 16.92
CA GLN A 109 -16.88 5.57 17.17
C GLN A 109 -17.45 4.48 18.09
N LEU A 110 -17.00 3.23 17.96
CA LEU A 110 -17.42 2.13 18.84
C LEU A 110 -17.00 2.36 20.30
N GLY A 111 -15.93 3.11 20.54
CA GLY A 111 -15.45 3.46 21.90
C GLY A 111 -16.13 4.66 22.56
N LYS A 112 -16.95 5.43 21.83
CA LYS A 112 -17.59 6.67 22.32
C LYS A 112 -18.97 6.47 22.98
N LYS A 113 -19.36 5.25 23.35
CA LYS A 113 -20.68 4.96 23.94
C LYS A 113 -20.61 4.00 25.11
#